data_AF-A0A2A5EIS2-F1
#
_entry.id   AF-A0A2A5EIS2-F1
#
_cell.length_a   1.000
_cell.length_b   1.000
_cell.length_c   1.000
_cell.angle_alpha   90.00
_cell.angle_beta   90.00
_cell.angle_gamma   90.00
#
_symmetry.space_group_name_H-M   'P 1'
#
loop_
_entity.id
_entity.type
_entity.pdbx_description
1 polymer ?
#
loop_
_entity_poly.entity_id
_entity_poly.type
_entity_poly.pdbx_seq_one_letter_code
_entity_poly.pdbx_strand_id
1 'polypeptide(L)'
;MNKFLVAIFTYNRGRHLNNCVESLELNMKIPFDLVIYDDDSTDKLTLDILSSLRRKYLVVTNTSPGENSKVKGLYSNMNGAIEYGINGKYNYLQFLQDDVQLVREIDLDYLTSAETVFKNPEVFSISSMFFKKNHQVDFEKYLKFDTTSQMYLPKSMEQKYMTGIADIGLFSLEKITQINWRFEMDEALHIAKGREMGLIRGVTKNPHFSFLPWPSTSRSGFSLLKRVLMVVLDKWYNVGFHPLNSISEESETKLQNRSLFDFPYAEDFLTTRDNSKLVTPWNFYDSFFPFKNSIKRLIKNNG
;
A
#
# COMPACT_ATOMS: atom_id res chain seq x y z
N MET A 1 -7.63 20.00 17.18
CA MET A 1 -6.50 19.40 16.42
C MET A 1 -7.02 18.12 15.81
N ASN A 2 -6.77 17.89 14.51
CA ASN A 2 -7.29 16.72 13.82
C ASN A 2 -6.59 15.45 14.34
N LYS A 3 -7.37 14.42 14.69
CA LYS A 3 -6.90 13.15 15.20
C LYS A 3 -6.59 12.20 14.04
N PHE A 4 -5.37 11.70 13.99
CA PHE A 4 -4.88 10.82 12.93
C PHE A 4 -4.70 9.39 13.46
N LEU A 5 -5.32 8.41 12.81
CA LEU A 5 -5.17 6.99 13.11
C LEU A 5 -4.41 6.28 12.00
N VAL A 6 -3.40 5.51 12.36
CA VAL A 6 -2.75 4.56 11.46
C VAL A 6 -3.22 3.15 11.85
N ALA A 7 -3.63 2.36 10.86
CA ALA A 7 -3.92 0.94 11.04
C ALA A 7 -3.00 0.11 10.13
N ILE A 8 -2.24 -0.80 10.74
CA ILE A 8 -1.36 -1.74 10.04
C ILE A 8 -1.97 -3.14 10.10
N PHE A 9 -2.07 -3.80 8.95
CA PHE A 9 -2.58 -5.18 8.84
C PHE A 9 -1.43 -6.15 8.60
N THR A 10 -1.38 -7.24 9.36
CA THR A 10 -0.28 -8.21 9.27
C THR A 10 -0.72 -9.66 9.42
N TYR A 11 0.01 -10.56 8.75
CA TYR A 11 -0.10 -12.00 8.94
C TYR A 11 1.22 -12.69 8.63
N ASN A 12 1.80 -13.36 9.62
CA ASN A 12 3.00 -14.17 9.50
C ASN A 12 4.21 -13.49 8.80
N ARG A 13 4.42 -12.19 9.07
CA ARG A 13 5.39 -11.34 8.38
C ARG A 13 6.14 -10.40 9.33
N GLY A 14 6.56 -10.92 10.48
CA GLY A 14 7.18 -10.14 11.57
C GLY A 14 8.27 -9.15 11.13
N ARG A 15 9.21 -9.55 10.26
CA ARG A 15 10.26 -8.64 9.75
C ARG A 15 9.69 -7.43 9.00
N HIS A 16 8.64 -7.65 8.20
CA HIS A 16 7.99 -6.61 7.41
C HIS A 16 7.21 -5.69 8.35
N LEU A 17 6.42 -6.26 9.27
CA LEU A 17 5.70 -5.50 10.29
C LEU A 17 6.64 -4.57 11.09
N ASN A 18 7.74 -5.11 11.61
CA ASN A 18 8.70 -4.33 12.37
C ASN A 18 9.28 -3.19 11.53
N ASN A 19 9.65 -3.48 10.29
CA ASN A 19 10.15 -2.48 9.35
C ASN A 19 9.14 -1.39 9.02
N CYS A 20 7.87 -1.76 8.83
CA CYS A 20 6.77 -0.84 8.59
C CYS A 20 6.62 0.11 9.78
N VAL A 21 6.54 -0.43 11.00
CA VAL A 21 6.40 0.35 12.24
C VAL A 21 7.60 1.25 12.48
N GLU A 22 8.83 0.75 12.35
CA GLU A 22 10.05 1.58 12.52
C GLU A 22 10.07 2.73 11.53
N SER A 23 9.71 2.47 10.27
CA SER A 23 9.64 3.53 9.26
C SER A 23 8.53 4.54 9.53
N LEU A 24 7.40 4.10 10.09
CA LEU A 24 6.29 4.95 10.51
C LEU A 24 6.74 5.88 11.64
N GLU A 25 7.35 5.33 12.69
CA GLU A 25 7.86 6.09 13.83
C GLU A 25 8.92 7.13 13.41
N LEU A 26 9.76 6.77 12.44
CA LEU A 26 10.79 7.67 11.92
C LEU A 26 10.19 8.84 11.10
N ASN A 27 9.19 8.56 10.25
CA ASN A 27 8.74 9.49 9.22
C ASN A 27 7.43 10.21 9.54
N MET A 28 6.61 9.75 10.47
CA MET A 28 5.40 10.48 10.88
C MET A 28 5.77 11.66 11.77
N LYS A 29 5.65 12.89 11.26
CA LYS A 29 5.97 14.14 11.97
C LYS A 29 4.74 14.85 12.54
N ILE A 30 3.58 14.20 12.46
CA ILE A 30 2.33 14.63 13.07
C ILE A 30 1.95 13.68 14.20
N PRO A 31 1.22 14.13 15.24
CA PRO A 31 0.67 13.22 16.24
C PRO A 31 -0.26 12.19 15.61
N PHE A 32 -0.06 10.91 15.94
CA PHE A 32 -0.90 9.81 15.46
C PHE A 32 -1.06 8.75 16.54
N ASP A 33 -2.18 8.02 16.48
CA ASP A 33 -2.34 6.76 17.17
C ASP A 33 -2.13 5.61 16.19
N LEU A 34 -1.62 4.47 16.69
CA LEU A 34 -1.38 3.28 15.89
C LEU A 34 -2.14 2.08 16.49
N VAL A 35 -2.85 1.37 15.61
CA VAL A 35 -3.46 0.07 15.89
C VAL A 35 -2.92 -0.96 14.91
N ILE A 36 -2.45 -2.09 15.42
CA ILE A 36 -1.97 -3.20 14.61
C ILE A 36 -3.02 -4.30 14.64
N TYR A 37 -3.48 -4.72 13.47
CA TYR A 37 -4.41 -5.82 13.30
C TYR A 37 -3.66 -7.06 12.82
N ASP A 38 -3.56 -8.04 13.70
CA ASP A 38 -2.95 -9.34 13.43
C ASP A 38 -4.03 -10.37 13.05
N ASP A 39 -3.88 -10.98 11.89
CA ASP A 39 -4.81 -11.98 11.36
C ASP A 39 -4.42 -13.41 11.78
N ASP A 40 -4.30 -13.60 13.10
CA ASP A 40 -3.96 -14.86 13.77
C ASP A 40 -2.59 -15.42 13.33
N SER A 41 -1.54 -14.61 13.44
CA SER A 41 -0.18 -15.06 13.13
C SER A 41 0.25 -16.21 14.04
N THR A 42 0.90 -17.20 13.45
CA THR A 42 1.34 -18.44 14.12
C THR A 42 2.86 -18.59 14.14
N ASP A 43 3.59 -17.86 13.30
CA ASP A 43 5.05 -17.97 13.30
C ASP A 43 5.66 -17.24 14.49
N LYS A 44 6.72 -17.85 15.04
CA LYS A 44 7.39 -17.37 16.26
C LYS A 44 7.88 -15.92 16.13
N LEU A 45 8.44 -15.54 14.98
CA LEU A 45 9.05 -14.23 14.82
C LEU A 45 7.99 -13.13 14.84
N THR A 46 6.87 -13.33 14.15
CA THR A 46 5.74 -12.38 14.17
C THR A 46 5.16 -12.26 15.57
N LEU A 47 4.96 -13.37 16.28
CA LEU A 47 4.46 -13.37 17.66
C LEU A 47 5.39 -12.62 18.63
N ASP A 48 6.71 -12.83 18.53
CA ASP A 48 7.69 -12.12 19.35
C ASP A 48 7.64 -10.60 19.10
N ILE A 49 7.53 -10.19 17.82
CA ILE A 49 7.44 -8.79 17.42
C ILE A 49 6.13 -8.15 17.90
N LEU A 50 4.99 -8.82 17.73
CA LEU A 50 3.70 -8.36 18.24
C LEU A 50 3.70 -8.21 19.76
N SER A 51 4.32 -9.15 20.48
CA SER A 51 4.52 -9.05 21.94
C SER A 51 5.32 -7.80 22.31
N SER A 52 6.35 -7.47 21.52
CA SER A 52 7.12 -6.24 21.68
C SER A 52 6.27 -4.98 21.48
N LEU A 53 5.52 -4.94 20.37
CA LEU A 53 4.71 -3.79 19.97
C LEU A 53 3.51 -3.55 20.91
N ARG A 54 2.94 -4.60 21.51
CA ARG A 54 1.86 -4.50 22.52
C ARG A 54 2.22 -3.64 23.73
N ARG A 55 3.52 -3.45 24.01
CA ARG A 55 3.96 -2.58 25.11
C ARG A 55 3.79 -1.09 24.80
N LYS A 56 3.63 -0.71 23.52
CA LYS A 56 3.56 0.68 23.05
C LYS A 56 2.26 0.99 22.30
N TYR A 57 1.71 0.02 21.59
CA TYR A 57 0.57 0.19 20.69
C TYR A 57 -0.53 -0.83 20.97
N LEU A 58 -1.75 -0.48 20.56
CA LEU A 58 -2.85 -1.42 20.57
C LEU A 58 -2.62 -2.48 19.47
N VAL A 59 -2.68 -3.75 19.86
CA VAL A 59 -2.64 -4.88 18.94
C VAL A 59 -3.93 -5.67 19.09
N VAL A 60 -4.70 -5.75 18.00
CA VAL A 60 -5.94 -6.50 17.91
C VAL A 60 -5.66 -7.78 17.14
N THR A 61 -5.93 -8.94 17.73
CA THR A 61 -5.83 -10.23 17.05
C THR A 61 -7.22 -10.67 16.63
N ASN A 62 -7.41 -10.92 15.33
CA ASN A 62 -8.65 -11.47 14.80
C ASN A 62 -8.58 -13.00 14.81
N THR A 63 -9.33 -13.62 15.71
CA THR A 63 -9.41 -15.08 15.85
C THR A 63 -10.52 -15.72 15.01
N SER A 64 -11.26 -14.93 14.23
CA SER A 64 -12.31 -15.41 13.32
C SER A 64 -11.78 -15.42 11.89
N PRO A 65 -11.31 -16.56 11.36
CA PRO A 65 -10.83 -16.63 10.00
C PRO A 65 -11.97 -16.32 9.04
N GLY A 66 -11.81 -15.28 8.20
CA GLY A 66 -12.73 -15.02 7.11
C GLY A 66 -12.81 -16.24 6.17
N GLU A 67 -14.00 -16.54 5.65
CA GLU A 67 -14.24 -17.72 4.78
C GLU A 67 -13.38 -17.71 3.50
N ASN A 68 -12.84 -16.56 3.10
CA ASN A 68 -12.00 -16.41 1.91
C ASN A 68 -10.51 -16.67 2.22
N SER A 69 -10.02 -17.84 1.82
CA SER A 69 -8.64 -18.30 2.07
C SER A 69 -7.54 -17.42 1.46
N LYS A 70 -7.86 -16.53 0.49
CA LYS A 70 -6.86 -15.66 -0.17
C LYS A 70 -6.59 -14.37 0.58
N VAL A 71 -7.62 -13.79 1.21
CA VAL A 71 -7.55 -12.47 1.86
C VAL A 71 -7.66 -12.56 3.38
N LYS A 72 -8.01 -13.77 3.88
CA LYS A 72 -8.17 -14.06 5.31
C LYS A 72 -9.04 -12.97 5.97
N GLY A 73 -8.81 -12.61 7.24
CA GLY A 73 -9.59 -11.57 7.92
C GLY A 73 -9.26 -10.13 7.52
N LEU A 74 -8.49 -9.85 6.45
CA LEU A 74 -8.02 -8.48 6.13
C LEU A 74 -9.18 -7.46 6.06
N TYR A 75 -10.20 -7.69 5.23
CA TYR A 75 -11.29 -6.74 5.08
C TYR A 75 -12.16 -6.63 6.34
N SER A 76 -12.27 -7.71 7.11
CA SER A 76 -12.87 -7.68 8.45
C SER A 76 -12.07 -6.76 9.38
N ASN A 77 -10.74 -6.87 9.37
CA ASN A 77 -9.85 -6.02 10.16
C ASN A 77 -9.92 -4.56 9.70
N MET A 78 -10.01 -4.29 8.40
CA MET A 78 -10.20 -2.94 7.86
C MET A 78 -11.52 -2.32 8.32
N ASN A 79 -12.60 -3.11 8.33
CA ASN A 79 -13.90 -2.67 8.87
C ASN A 79 -13.81 -2.42 10.38
N GLY A 80 -13.12 -3.27 11.14
CA GLY A 80 -12.84 -3.02 12.56
C GLY A 80 -12.04 -1.74 12.80
N ALA A 81 -11.07 -1.43 11.93
CA ALA A 81 -10.30 -0.19 11.98
C ALA A 81 -11.16 1.05 11.69
N ILE A 82 -12.11 0.96 10.76
CA ILE A 82 -13.11 2.01 10.52
C ILE A 82 -13.94 2.24 11.80
N GLU A 83 -14.46 1.17 12.40
CA GLU A 83 -15.29 1.26 13.60
C GLU A 83 -14.52 1.85 14.79
N TYR A 84 -13.28 1.40 15.00
CA TYR A 84 -12.39 1.96 16.00
C TYR A 84 -12.14 3.45 15.74
N GLY A 85 -11.87 3.84 14.49
CA GLY A 85 -11.67 5.22 14.06
C GLY A 85 -12.88 6.12 14.34
N ILE A 86 -14.08 5.65 13.97
CA ILE A 86 -15.34 6.38 14.20
C ILE A 86 -15.61 6.53 15.71
N ASN A 87 -15.53 5.44 16.48
CA ASN A 87 -15.78 5.44 17.92
C ASN A 87 -14.76 6.32 18.68
N GLY A 88 -13.51 6.31 18.23
CA GLY A 88 -12.43 7.14 18.77
C GLY A 88 -12.46 8.60 18.30
N LYS A 89 -13.44 8.99 17.48
CA LYS A 89 -13.60 10.34 16.89
C LYS A 89 -12.35 10.80 16.14
N TYR A 90 -11.72 9.91 15.39
CA TYR A 90 -10.61 10.26 14.51
C TYR A 90 -11.13 10.99 13.26
N ASN A 91 -10.32 11.89 12.72
CA ASN A 91 -10.63 12.59 11.47
C ASN A 91 -10.16 11.78 10.26
N TYR A 92 -8.98 11.18 10.40
CA TYR A 92 -8.32 10.47 9.33
C TYR A 92 -7.89 9.07 9.74
N LEU A 93 -7.94 8.15 8.77
CA LEU A 93 -7.51 6.78 8.90
C LEU A 93 -6.56 6.43 7.76
N GLN A 94 -5.30 6.14 8.09
CA GLN A 94 -4.29 5.65 7.16
C GLN A 94 -4.22 4.13 7.25
N PHE A 95 -4.59 3.45 6.17
CA PHE A 95 -4.35 2.01 6.03
C PHE A 95 -2.96 1.75 5.47
N LEU A 96 -2.24 0.83 6.11
CA LEU A 96 -0.97 0.29 5.66
C LEU A 96 -1.00 -1.24 5.76
N GLN A 97 -0.32 -1.90 4.83
CA GLN A 97 0.00 -3.33 4.95
C GLN A 97 1.42 -3.49 5.48
N ASP A 98 1.72 -4.62 6.10
CA ASP A 98 3.03 -4.85 6.73
C ASP A 98 4.22 -4.80 5.77
N ASP A 99 4.01 -4.99 4.47
CA ASP A 99 5.03 -4.99 3.42
C ASP A 99 5.27 -3.61 2.78
N VAL A 100 4.75 -2.54 3.36
CA VAL A 100 5.08 -1.17 2.99
C VAL A 100 6.10 -0.55 3.93
N GLN A 101 6.80 0.46 3.42
CA GLN A 101 7.75 1.25 4.20
C GLN A 101 7.61 2.73 3.86
N LEU A 102 7.52 3.57 4.90
CA LEU A 102 7.66 5.01 4.75
C LEU A 102 9.14 5.34 4.46
N VAL A 103 9.35 6.18 3.45
CA VAL A 103 10.68 6.58 2.97
C VAL A 103 10.86 8.10 2.97
N ARG A 104 9.77 8.84 3.24
CA ARG A 104 9.70 10.29 3.35
C ARG A 104 8.78 10.68 4.48
N GLU A 105 8.99 11.87 5.01
CA GLU A 105 8.23 12.42 6.12
C GLU A 105 6.77 12.69 5.75
N ILE A 106 5.86 12.41 6.68
CA ILE A 106 4.46 12.82 6.63
C ILE A 106 4.28 13.93 7.66
N ASP A 107 4.01 15.15 7.17
CA ASP A 107 3.95 16.37 7.96
C ASP A 107 2.59 17.08 7.83
N LEU A 108 2.51 18.32 8.33
CA LEU A 108 1.30 19.13 8.27
C LEU A 108 0.97 19.63 6.86
N ASP A 109 1.97 19.75 5.98
CA ASP A 109 1.75 20.18 4.60
C ASP A 109 1.02 19.07 3.82
N TYR A 110 1.45 17.81 4.01
CA TYR A 110 0.71 16.66 3.49
C TYR A 110 -0.75 16.65 3.99
N LEU A 111 -0.97 16.88 5.28
CA LEU A 111 -2.32 16.89 5.85
C LEU A 111 -3.18 18.01 5.27
N THR A 112 -2.59 19.19 5.04
CA THR A 112 -3.27 20.34 4.42
C THR A 112 -3.66 20.05 2.97
N SER A 113 -2.76 19.40 2.21
CA SER A 113 -3.07 18.94 0.85
C SER A 113 -4.18 17.88 0.85
N ALA A 114 -4.16 16.94 1.80
CA ALA A 114 -5.20 15.93 1.97
C ALA A 114 -6.56 16.56 2.30
N GLU A 115 -6.59 17.51 3.22
CA GLU A 115 -7.79 18.29 3.55
C GLU A 115 -8.37 19.01 2.35
N THR A 116 -7.49 19.60 1.55
CA THR A 116 -7.88 20.32 0.34
C THR A 116 -8.49 19.38 -0.69
N VAL A 117 -7.88 18.21 -0.93
CA VAL A 117 -8.43 17.26 -1.92
C VAL A 117 -9.74 16.62 -1.45
N PHE A 118 -9.90 16.37 -0.15
CA PHE A 118 -11.13 15.78 0.38
C PHE A 118 -12.35 16.71 0.30
N LYS A 119 -12.17 18.01 0.06
CA LYS A 119 -13.29 18.91 -0.29
C LYS A 119 -13.97 18.51 -1.60
N ASN A 120 -13.28 17.80 -2.50
CA ASN A 120 -13.91 17.17 -3.65
C ASN A 120 -14.76 15.98 -3.16
N PRO A 121 -16.09 15.96 -3.41
CA PRO A 121 -16.97 14.88 -2.94
C PRO A 121 -16.59 13.51 -3.51
N GLU A 122 -16.06 13.44 -4.73
CA GLU A 122 -15.69 12.19 -5.40
C GLU A 122 -14.43 11.55 -4.80
N VAL A 123 -13.51 12.36 -4.26
CA VAL A 123 -12.25 11.86 -3.69
C VAL A 123 -12.53 11.21 -2.34
N PHE A 124 -12.37 9.89 -2.30
CA PHE A 124 -12.67 9.09 -1.13
C PHE A 124 -11.43 8.65 -0.37
N SER A 125 -10.32 8.43 -1.09
CA SER A 125 -9.04 8.13 -0.47
C SER A 125 -7.87 8.70 -1.24
N ILE A 126 -6.70 8.75 -0.58
CA ILE A 126 -5.46 9.26 -1.15
C ILE A 126 -4.43 8.14 -1.10
N SER A 127 -3.88 7.80 -2.26
CA SER A 127 -2.66 7.00 -2.35
C SER A 127 -1.45 7.93 -2.26
N SER A 128 -0.59 7.66 -1.27
CA SER A 128 0.73 8.30 -1.19
C SER A 128 1.87 7.33 -1.46
N MET A 129 1.61 6.39 -2.36
CA MET A 129 2.54 5.34 -2.71
C MET A 129 3.33 5.68 -3.98
N PHE A 130 4.62 5.33 -4.01
CA PHE A 130 5.41 5.37 -5.24
C PHE A 130 4.77 4.53 -6.35
N PHE A 131 4.91 4.99 -7.59
CA PHE A 131 4.42 4.24 -8.75
C PHE A 131 5.23 2.97 -8.94
N LYS A 132 4.58 1.93 -9.45
CA LYS A 132 5.20 0.64 -9.73
C LYS A 132 5.54 0.57 -11.22
N LYS A 133 6.82 0.45 -11.57
CA LYS A 133 7.25 0.44 -12.98
C LYS A 133 6.75 -0.80 -13.73
N ASN A 134 6.58 -1.93 -13.03
CA ASN A 134 5.93 -3.13 -13.58
C ASN A 134 4.41 -2.95 -13.86
N HIS A 135 3.81 -1.82 -13.47
CA HIS A 135 2.44 -1.39 -13.79
C HIS A 135 2.40 -0.14 -14.68
N GLN A 136 3.52 0.25 -15.28
CA GLN A 136 3.59 1.43 -16.10
C GLN A 136 2.56 1.38 -17.23
N VAL A 137 1.77 2.44 -17.30
CA VAL A 137 0.86 2.74 -18.41
C VAL A 137 1.05 4.19 -18.80
N ASP A 138 0.38 4.63 -19.86
CA ASP A 138 0.31 6.05 -20.23
C ASP A 138 -0.53 6.83 -19.21
N PHE A 139 0.07 7.14 -18.06
CA PHE A 139 -0.62 7.84 -16.98
C PHE A 139 -1.07 9.24 -17.36
N GLU A 140 -0.41 9.91 -18.32
CA GLU A 140 -0.85 11.20 -18.84
C GLU A 140 -2.23 11.06 -19.50
N LYS A 141 -2.52 9.96 -20.19
CA LYS A 141 -3.86 9.68 -20.72
C LYS A 141 -4.92 9.51 -19.62
N TYR A 142 -4.53 9.04 -18.43
CA TYR A 142 -5.46 8.65 -17.37
C TYR A 142 -5.62 9.67 -16.24
N LEU A 143 -4.61 10.50 -16.01
CA LEU A 143 -4.52 11.37 -14.85
C LEU A 143 -4.42 12.84 -15.27
N LYS A 144 -5.08 13.71 -14.50
CA LYS A 144 -4.90 15.16 -14.53
C LYS A 144 -4.28 15.60 -13.22
N PHE A 145 -3.39 16.58 -13.27
CA PHE A 145 -2.83 17.19 -12.07
C PHE A 145 -3.75 18.32 -11.59
N ASP A 146 -4.17 18.26 -10.33
CA ASP A 146 -4.87 19.35 -9.65
C ASP A 146 -3.85 20.17 -8.84
N THR A 147 -3.64 21.41 -9.30
CA THR A 147 -2.69 22.34 -8.68
C THR A 147 -3.14 22.81 -7.30
N THR A 148 -4.44 22.76 -6.99
CA THR A 148 -4.96 23.21 -5.69
C THR A 148 -4.59 22.22 -4.59
N SER A 149 -4.83 20.93 -4.83
CA SER A 149 -4.50 19.87 -3.87
C SER A 149 -3.09 19.30 -4.01
N GLN A 150 -2.36 19.64 -5.08
CA GLN A 150 -1.06 19.02 -5.42
C GLN A 150 -1.16 17.50 -5.63
N MET A 151 -2.28 17.03 -6.19
CA MET A 151 -2.54 15.62 -6.44
C MET A 151 -2.91 15.33 -7.88
N TYR A 152 -2.64 14.12 -8.33
CA TYR A 152 -3.20 13.57 -9.55
C TYR A 152 -4.58 12.97 -9.28
N LEU A 153 -5.53 13.30 -10.14
CA LEU A 153 -6.90 12.77 -10.11
C LEU A 153 -7.18 12.05 -11.45
N PRO A 154 -8.07 11.04 -11.47
CA PRO A 154 -8.55 10.45 -12.72
C PRO A 154 -9.16 11.50 -13.64
N LYS A 155 -8.90 11.38 -14.95
CA LYS A 155 -9.52 12.22 -15.98
C LYS A 155 -10.98 11.84 -16.24
N SER A 156 -11.32 10.56 -16.10
CA SER A 156 -12.66 10.02 -16.33
C SER A 156 -12.91 8.76 -15.51
N MET A 157 -14.16 8.52 -15.13
CA MET A 157 -14.60 7.29 -14.48
C MET A 157 -14.57 6.06 -15.40
N GLU A 158 -14.65 6.26 -16.72
CA GLU A 158 -14.53 5.19 -17.72
C GLU A 158 -13.13 4.57 -17.72
N GLN A 159 -12.14 5.37 -17.34
CA GLN A 159 -10.76 4.93 -17.19
C GLN A 159 -10.64 4.26 -15.83
N LYS A 160 -10.63 2.93 -15.82
CA LYS A 160 -10.57 2.08 -14.60
C LYS A 160 -9.41 2.38 -13.64
N TYR A 161 -8.40 3.13 -14.08
CA TYR A 161 -7.22 3.46 -13.28
C TYR A 161 -7.55 4.46 -12.16
N MET A 162 -7.18 4.15 -10.92
CA MET A 162 -7.42 4.97 -9.72
C MET A 162 -8.90 5.29 -9.40
N THR A 163 -9.85 4.67 -10.10
CA THR A 163 -11.27 4.65 -9.72
C THR A 163 -11.58 3.49 -8.78
N GLY A 164 -12.60 3.62 -7.94
CA GLY A 164 -12.89 2.69 -6.85
C GLY A 164 -11.92 2.83 -5.67
N ILE A 165 -12.02 1.92 -4.70
CA ILE A 165 -11.27 2.01 -3.43
C ILE A 165 -10.10 1.02 -3.40
N ALA A 166 -9.00 1.40 -2.75
CA ALA A 166 -7.85 0.52 -2.50
C ALA A 166 -7.78 0.12 -1.03
N ASP A 167 -7.02 -0.94 -0.79
CA ASP A 167 -6.70 -1.56 0.50
C ASP A 167 -5.70 -0.74 1.33
N ILE A 168 -5.03 0.24 0.71
CA ILE A 168 -4.00 1.09 1.28
C ILE A 168 -4.27 2.54 0.88
N GLY A 169 -4.14 3.46 1.83
CA GLY A 169 -4.31 4.89 1.58
C GLY A 169 -4.80 5.64 2.79
N LEU A 170 -4.84 6.96 2.67
CA LEU A 170 -5.44 7.86 3.64
C LEU A 170 -6.93 8.04 3.32
N PHE A 171 -7.78 7.97 4.35
CA PHE A 171 -9.22 8.13 4.25
C PHE A 171 -9.71 9.22 5.21
N SER A 172 -10.74 9.95 4.80
CA SER A 172 -11.54 10.78 5.70
C SER A 172 -12.62 9.92 6.37
N LEU A 173 -12.61 9.86 7.70
CA LEU A 173 -13.61 9.13 8.46
C LEU A 173 -14.99 9.79 8.40
N GLU A 174 -15.04 11.10 8.17
CA GLU A 174 -16.29 11.80 7.89
C GLU A 174 -16.94 11.25 6.61
N LYS A 175 -16.18 11.16 5.50
CA LYS A 175 -16.68 10.62 4.23
C LYS A 175 -17.09 9.16 4.35
N ILE A 176 -16.28 8.35 5.03
CA ILE A 176 -16.61 6.93 5.32
C ILE A 176 -17.97 6.85 6.05
N THR A 177 -18.19 7.71 7.04
CA THR A 177 -19.43 7.73 7.82
C THR A 177 -20.62 8.20 7.00
N GLN A 178 -20.46 9.26 6.20
CA GLN A 178 -21.52 9.84 5.37
C GLN A 178 -22.13 8.84 4.39
N ILE A 179 -21.31 7.96 3.81
CA ILE A 179 -21.79 6.94 2.86
C ILE A 179 -21.90 5.53 3.46
N ASN A 180 -21.72 5.42 4.79
CA ASN A 180 -21.69 4.16 5.52
C ASN A 180 -20.78 3.10 4.86
N TRP A 181 -19.56 3.49 4.50
CA TRP A 181 -18.65 2.61 3.78
C TRP A 181 -18.21 1.42 4.62
N ARG A 182 -18.19 0.25 3.98
CA ARG A 182 -17.64 -1.01 4.47
C ARG A 182 -16.95 -1.75 3.32
N PHE A 183 -15.80 -2.34 3.62
CA PHE A 183 -15.09 -3.23 2.72
C PHE A 183 -15.84 -4.55 2.58
N GLU A 184 -15.93 -5.01 1.33
CA GLU A 184 -16.48 -6.31 0.96
C GLU A 184 -15.43 -7.42 1.15
N MET A 185 -15.86 -8.68 1.10
CA MET A 185 -15.00 -9.86 1.28
C MET A 185 -13.99 -10.12 0.16
N ASP A 186 -13.99 -9.30 -0.89
CA ASP A 186 -13.13 -9.43 -2.07
C ASP A 186 -12.72 -8.06 -2.62
N GLU A 187 -11.49 -7.97 -3.14
CA GLU A 187 -10.93 -6.74 -3.70
C GLU A 187 -11.75 -6.21 -4.88
N ALA A 188 -12.13 -7.11 -5.79
CA ALA A 188 -12.88 -6.73 -6.98
C ALA A 188 -14.28 -6.20 -6.63
N LEU A 189 -14.90 -6.75 -5.58
CA LEU A 189 -16.23 -6.33 -5.13
C LEU A 189 -16.24 -4.91 -4.60
N HIS A 190 -15.34 -4.55 -3.68
CA HIS A 190 -15.34 -3.19 -3.15
C HIS A 190 -14.74 -2.17 -4.13
N ILE A 191 -13.85 -2.58 -5.04
CA ILE A 191 -13.46 -1.73 -6.19
C ILE A 191 -14.67 -1.43 -7.07
N ALA A 192 -15.47 -2.45 -7.42
CA ALA A 192 -16.68 -2.29 -8.22
C ALA A 192 -17.71 -1.40 -7.52
N LYS A 193 -18.04 -1.70 -6.26
CA LYS A 193 -18.92 -0.88 -5.41
C LYS A 193 -18.46 0.58 -5.34
N GLY A 194 -17.17 0.82 -5.13
CA GLY A 194 -16.61 2.16 -5.10
C GLY A 194 -16.77 2.91 -6.43
N ARG A 195 -16.62 2.21 -7.56
CA ARG A 195 -16.85 2.80 -8.88
C ARG A 195 -18.32 3.12 -9.14
N GLU A 196 -19.23 2.22 -8.76
CA GLU A 196 -20.68 2.44 -8.86
C GLU A 196 -21.13 3.67 -8.06
N MET A 197 -20.45 3.94 -6.94
CA MET A 197 -20.66 5.12 -6.11
C MET A 197 -19.93 6.39 -6.58
N GLY A 198 -19.22 6.34 -7.73
CA GLY A 198 -18.49 7.51 -8.24
C GLY A 198 -17.20 7.85 -7.49
N LEU A 199 -16.69 6.93 -6.66
CA LEU A 199 -15.53 7.21 -5.79
C LEU A 199 -14.21 7.10 -6.57
N ILE A 200 -13.34 8.07 -6.33
CA ILE A 200 -11.98 8.14 -6.90
C ILE A 200 -10.92 8.21 -5.82
N ARG A 201 -9.69 7.89 -6.24
CA ARG A 201 -8.48 8.03 -5.43
C ARG A 201 -7.63 9.18 -5.95
N GLY A 202 -7.25 10.07 -5.05
CA GLY A 202 -6.18 11.03 -5.31
C GLY A 202 -4.83 10.33 -5.20
N VAL A 203 -3.86 10.73 -6.02
CA VAL A 203 -2.47 10.25 -5.91
C VAL A 203 -1.57 11.43 -5.67
N THR A 204 -0.79 11.41 -4.58
CA THR A 204 0.10 12.53 -4.26
C THR A 204 1.15 12.75 -5.34
N LYS A 205 1.47 14.02 -5.64
CA LYS A 205 2.62 14.35 -6.48
C LYS A 205 3.90 13.72 -5.92
N ASN A 206 4.16 13.88 -4.63
CA ASN A 206 5.39 13.40 -3.99
C ASN A 206 4.99 12.28 -3.01
N PRO A 207 5.22 11.00 -3.35
CA PRO A 207 4.77 9.88 -2.52
C PRO A 207 5.59 9.75 -1.23
N HIS A 208 5.01 9.16 -0.17
CA HIS A 208 5.66 9.02 1.13
C HIS A 208 6.12 7.60 1.46
N PHE A 209 5.52 6.58 0.83
CA PHE A 209 5.84 5.19 1.09
C PHE A 209 5.89 4.35 -0.19
N SER A 210 6.53 3.19 -0.09
CA SER A 210 6.60 2.19 -1.15
C SER A 210 6.37 0.80 -0.58
N PHE A 211 5.86 -0.11 -1.40
CA PHE A 211 6.01 -1.53 -1.12
C PHE A 211 7.49 -1.91 -1.12
N LEU A 212 7.84 -2.90 -0.30
CA LEU A 212 9.13 -3.56 -0.38
C LEU A 212 9.21 -4.38 -1.67
N PRO A 213 10.32 -4.28 -2.44
CA PRO A 213 10.46 -5.00 -3.69
C PRO A 213 10.73 -6.49 -3.45
N TRP A 214 10.32 -7.29 -4.44
CA TRP A 214 10.52 -8.74 -4.51
C TRP A 214 10.11 -9.48 -3.23
N PRO A 215 8.86 -9.32 -2.76
CA PRO A 215 8.42 -9.90 -1.50
C PRO A 215 8.32 -11.42 -1.58
N SER A 216 8.68 -12.08 -0.49
CA SER A 216 8.32 -13.49 -0.30
C SER A 216 6.79 -13.66 -0.21
N THR A 217 6.27 -14.72 -0.82
CA THR A 217 4.83 -15.02 -0.85
C THR A 217 4.53 -16.41 -0.29
N SER A 218 3.36 -16.56 0.36
CA SER A 218 2.91 -17.86 0.85
C SER A 218 2.69 -18.81 -0.33
N ARG A 219 3.11 -20.07 -0.15
CA ARG A 219 3.01 -21.13 -1.15
C ARG A 219 1.87 -22.11 -0.85
N SER A 220 1.03 -21.80 0.15
CA SER A 220 -0.13 -22.60 0.50
C SER A 220 -1.09 -22.71 -0.70
N GLY A 221 -1.45 -23.94 -1.08
CA GLY A 221 -2.35 -24.19 -2.21
C GLY A 221 -1.69 -24.33 -3.59
N PHE A 222 -0.36 -24.21 -3.72
CA PHE A 222 0.32 -24.46 -4.99
C PHE A 222 0.65 -25.94 -5.20
N SER A 223 0.63 -26.41 -6.46
CA SER A 223 1.07 -27.77 -6.82
C SER A 223 2.57 -27.96 -6.53
N LEU A 224 3.01 -29.22 -6.37
CA LEU A 224 4.42 -29.52 -6.11
C LEU A 224 5.35 -28.94 -7.21
N LEU A 225 4.98 -29.12 -8.47
CA LEU A 225 5.73 -28.57 -9.62
C LEU A 225 5.84 -27.05 -9.54
N LYS A 226 4.73 -26.35 -9.24
CA LYS A 226 4.74 -24.89 -9.09
C LYS A 226 5.62 -24.46 -7.92
N ARG A 227 5.58 -25.17 -6.79
CA ARG A 227 6.43 -24.89 -5.62
C ARG A 227 7.93 -25.01 -5.95
N VAL A 228 8.33 -26.09 -6.65
CA VAL A 228 9.72 -26.29 -7.07
C VAL A 228 10.16 -25.20 -8.04
N LEU A 229 9.34 -24.91 -9.06
CA LEU A 229 9.62 -23.83 -10.00
C LEU A 229 9.78 -22.48 -9.30
N MET A 230 8.92 -22.16 -8.33
CA MET A 230 9.04 -20.93 -7.55
C MET A 230 10.30 -20.87 -6.71
N VAL A 231 10.80 -21.97 -6.14
CA VAL A 231 12.10 -21.96 -5.44
C VAL A 231 13.23 -21.55 -6.37
N VAL A 232 13.23 -22.05 -7.61
CA VAL A 232 14.22 -21.68 -8.62
C VAL A 232 14.08 -20.21 -9.01
N LEU A 233 12.86 -19.76 -9.28
CA LEU A 233 12.59 -18.37 -9.67
C LEU A 233 12.90 -17.39 -8.54
N ASP A 234 12.58 -17.73 -7.29
CA ASP A 234 12.88 -16.90 -6.11
C ASP A 234 14.39 -16.69 -5.96
N LYS A 235 15.19 -17.74 -6.18
CA LYS A 235 16.65 -17.62 -6.20
C LYS A 235 17.13 -16.78 -7.38
N TRP A 236 16.54 -16.97 -8.56
CA TRP A 236 16.90 -16.23 -9.78
C TRP A 236 16.65 -14.73 -9.64
N TYR A 237 15.49 -14.35 -9.10
CA TYR A 237 15.07 -12.95 -8.94
C TYR A 237 15.51 -12.33 -7.61
N ASN A 238 16.24 -13.07 -6.78
CA ASN A 238 16.63 -12.65 -5.44
C ASN A 238 15.42 -12.22 -4.59
N VAL A 239 14.36 -13.03 -4.54
CA VAL A 239 13.16 -12.77 -3.72
C VAL A 239 13.50 -12.84 -2.23
N GLY A 240 12.99 -11.90 -1.44
CA GLY A 240 13.30 -11.85 -0.03
C GLY A 240 12.72 -10.66 0.71
N PHE A 241 13.47 -10.20 1.72
CA PHE A 241 13.16 -9.02 2.51
C PHE A 241 14.20 -7.95 2.20
N HIS A 242 13.79 -6.95 1.41
CA HIS A 242 14.65 -5.91 0.86
C HIS A 242 14.21 -4.54 1.40
N PRO A 243 14.55 -4.20 2.65
CA PRO A 243 14.16 -2.92 3.23
C PRO A 243 14.78 -1.76 2.46
N LEU A 244 14.09 -0.62 2.41
CA LEU A 244 14.50 0.55 1.64
C LEU A 244 15.23 1.56 2.53
N ASN A 245 16.16 2.34 1.99
CA ASN A 245 16.64 3.54 2.66
C ASN A 245 15.54 4.60 2.68
N SER A 246 15.57 5.53 3.63
CA SER A 246 14.90 6.82 3.44
C SER A 246 15.41 7.47 2.17
N ILE A 247 14.57 8.28 1.51
CA ILE A 247 15.00 8.97 0.30
C ILE A 247 16.23 9.84 0.60
N SER A 248 17.19 9.87 -0.34
CA SER A 248 18.33 10.79 -0.22
C SER A 248 17.91 12.22 -0.52
N GLU A 249 18.65 13.21 -0.01
CA GLU A 249 18.40 14.63 -0.33
C GLU A 249 18.45 14.91 -1.83
N GLU A 250 19.35 14.27 -2.56
CA GLU A 250 19.44 14.35 -4.02
C GLU A 250 18.17 13.83 -4.69
N SER A 251 17.71 12.65 -4.26
CA SER A 251 16.49 12.02 -4.80
C SER A 251 15.23 12.79 -4.41
N GLU A 252 15.20 13.40 -3.23
CA GLU A 252 14.14 14.30 -2.78
C GLU A 252 14.06 15.54 -3.66
N THR A 253 15.20 16.19 -3.90
CA THR A 253 15.30 17.37 -4.76
C THR A 253 14.86 17.03 -6.19
N LYS A 254 15.30 15.89 -6.71
CA LYS A 254 14.87 15.38 -8.02
C LYS A 254 13.36 15.11 -8.03
N LEU A 255 12.82 14.49 -6.98
CA LEU A 255 11.40 14.19 -6.86
C LEU A 255 10.57 15.48 -6.88
N GLN A 256 10.94 16.49 -6.10
CA GLN A 256 10.17 17.73 -6.01
C GLN A 256 10.18 18.54 -7.33
N ASN A 257 11.31 18.56 -8.03
CA ASN A 257 11.55 19.40 -9.22
C ASN A 257 11.25 18.73 -10.56
N ARG A 258 10.91 17.44 -10.58
CA ARG A 258 10.56 16.72 -11.83
C ARG A 258 9.37 17.33 -12.56
N SER A 259 9.25 17.02 -13.86
CA SER A 259 8.06 17.38 -14.64
C SER A 259 6.80 16.71 -14.06
N LEU A 260 5.64 17.36 -14.21
CA LEU A 260 4.37 16.83 -13.69
C LEU A 260 4.01 15.46 -14.25
N PHE A 261 4.49 15.10 -15.43
CA PHE A 261 4.21 13.80 -16.05
C PHE A 261 5.40 12.83 -16.02
N ASP A 262 6.49 13.21 -15.34
CA ASP A 262 7.56 12.29 -14.96
C ASP A 262 7.14 11.59 -13.66
N PHE A 263 6.37 10.51 -13.79
CA PHE A 263 5.80 9.82 -12.63
C PHE A 263 6.87 9.18 -11.74
N PRO A 264 6.76 9.30 -10.40
CA PRO A 264 7.80 8.85 -9.48
C PRO A 264 7.71 7.33 -9.24
N TYR A 265 8.45 6.56 -10.04
CA TYR A 265 8.58 5.12 -9.83
C TYR A 265 9.56 4.81 -8.70
N ALA A 266 9.23 3.86 -7.82
CA ALA A 266 10.03 3.56 -6.62
C ALA A 266 11.53 3.36 -6.93
N GLU A 267 11.84 2.51 -7.91
CA GLU A 267 13.22 2.15 -8.28
C GLU A 267 14.04 3.28 -8.94
N ASP A 268 13.42 4.39 -9.32
CA ASP A 268 14.12 5.55 -9.91
C ASP A 268 14.57 6.57 -8.83
N PHE A 269 14.11 6.39 -7.58
CA PHE A 269 14.34 7.32 -6.44
C PHE A 269 14.78 6.62 -5.16
N LEU A 270 14.54 5.32 -5.01
CA LEU A 270 14.78 4.57 -3.78
C LEU A 270 15.85 3.50 -3.98
N THR A 271 16.59 3.22 -2.91
CA THR A 271 17.61 2.16 -2.86
C THR A 271 17.34 1.23 -1.69
N THR A 272 17.83 -0.01 -1.79
CA THR A 272 17.70 -0.96 -0.68
C THR A 272 18.81 -0.74 0.35
N ARG A 273 18.52 -0.96 1.64
CA ARG A 273 19.49 -0.76 2.74
C ARG A 273 20.67 -1.71 2.65
N ASP A 274 20.44 -2.91 2.13
CA ASP A 274 21.43 -3.96 1.96
C ASP A 274 22.24 -3.85 0.66
N ASN A 275 21.98 -2.81 -0.16
CA ASN A 275 22.55 -2.64 -1.49
C ASN A 275 22.34 -3.86 -2.42
N SER A 276 21.28 -4.65 -2.17
CA SER A 276 20.88 -5.75 -3.03
C SER A 276 20.68 -5.28 -4.47
N LYS A 277 21.34 -5.97 -5.41
CA LYS A 277 21.11 -5.79 -6.85
C LYS A 277 19.86 -6.56 -7.25
N LEU A 278 18.73 -5.88 -7.22
CA LEU A 278 17.44 -6.45 -7.60
C LEU A 278 17.20 -6.32 -9.11
N VAL A 279 16.50 -7.31 -9.67
CA VAL A 279 16.07 -7.27 -11.08
C VAL A 279 15.05 -6.14 -11.26
N THR A 280 15.23 -5.34 -12.32
CA THR A 280 14.32 -4.26 -12.71
C THR A 280 13.46 -4.65 -13.93
N PRO A 281 12.21 -4.15 -14.03
CA PRO A 281 11.52 -3.39 -13.00
C PRO A 281 11.28 -4.23 -11.74
N TRP A 282 11.31 -3.60 -10.58
CA TRP A 282 11.01 -4.24 -9.31
C TRP A 282 9.62 -4.86 -9.38
N ASN A 283 9.50 -6.05 -8.78
CA ASN A 283 8.25 -6.78 -8.71
C ASN A 283 7.67 -6.69 -7.31
N PHE A 284 6.36 -6.58 -7.20
CA PHE A 284 5.63 -6.46 -5.93
C PHE A 284 4.62 -7.61 -5.75
N TYR A 285 4.86 -8.71 -6.45
CA TYR A 285 4.08 -9.94 -6.45
C TYR A 285 5.01 -11.14 -6.24
N ASP A 286 4.51 -12.35 -6.52
CA ASP A 286 5.34 -13.53 -6.60
C ASP A 286 6.29 -13.51 -7.81
N SER A 287 7.35 -14.33 -7.75
CA SER A 287 8.34 -14.51 -8.82
C SER A 287 7.77 -15.18 -10.08
N PHE A 288 6.58 -15.75 -10.00
CA PHE A 288 5.91 -16.39 -11.13
C PHE A 288 5.28 -15.35 -12.08
N PHE A 289 4.88 -14.19 -11.56
CA PHE A 289 4.35 -13.07 -12.35
C PHE A 289 5.28 -12.63 -13.52
N PRO A 290 6.54 -12.23 -13.29
CA PRO A 290 7.44 -11.81 -14.37
C PRO A 290 7.79 -12.95 -15.32
N PHE A 291 7.90 -14.19 -14.81
CA PHE A 291 8.12 -15.38 -15.62
C PHE A 291 6.96 -15.62 -16.61
N LYS A 292 5.72 -15.58 -16.14
CA LYS A 292 4.52 -15.74 -16.99
C LYS A 292 4.44 -14.67 -18.07
N ASN A 293 4.75 -13.42 -17.72
CA ASN A 293 4.74 -12.32 -18.68
C ASN A 293 5.84 -12.48 -19.75
N SER A 294 7.01 -12.99 -19.37
CA SER A 294 8.11 -13.28 -20.31
C SER A 294 7.72 -14.37 -21.31
N ILE A 295 7.07 -15.45 -20.86
CA ILE A 295 6.56 -16.51 -21.75
C ILE A 295 5.52 -15.96 -22.72
N LYS A 296 4.54 -15.19 -22.24
CA LYS A 296 3.51 -14.58 -23.10
C LYS A 296 4.11 -13.72 -24.21
N ARG A 297 5.16 -12.95 -23.89
CA ARG A 297 5.85 -12.11 -24.88
C ARG A 297 6.57 -12.94 -25.94
N LEU A 298 7.22 -14.04 -25.54
CA LEU A 298 7.87 -14.95 -26.48
C LEU A 298 6.87 -15.60 -27.44
N ILE A 299 5.72 -16.04 -26.94
CA ILE A 299 4.66 -16.63 -27.77
C ILE A 299 4.11 -15.60 -28.76
N LYS A 300 3.85 -14.36 -28.30
CA LYS A 300 3.32 -13.28 -29.14
C LYS A 300 4.30 -12.83 -30.24
N ASN A 301 5.61 -12.99 -30.03
CA ASN A 301 6.62 -12.60 -31.01
C ASN A 301 6.94 -13.71 -32.04
N ASN A 302 6.49 -14.94 -31.78
CA ASN A 302 6.75 -16.12 -32.62
C ASN A 302 5.51 -16.63 -33.38
N GLY A 303 4.40 -15.89 -33.36
CA GLY A 303 3.17 -16.17 -34.11
C GLY A 303 2.66 -14.91 -34.78
#